data_AF-A0A7C3QJZ4-F1
#
_entry.id   AF-A0A7C3QJZ4-F1
#
_cell.length_a   1.000
_cell.length_b   1.000
_cell.length_c   1.000
_cell.angle_alpha   90.00
_cell.angle_beta   90.00
_cell.angle_gamma   90.00
#
_symmetry.space_group_name_H-M   'P 1'
#
loop_
_entity.id
_entity.type
_entity.pdbx_description
1 polymer ?
#
loop_
_entity_poly.entity_id
_entity_poly.type
_entity_poly.pdbx_seq_one_letter_code
_entity_poly.pdbx_strand_id
1 'polypeptide(L)' 'MHTVMVTGGCGFIGSNFIRYFLEKRPDVSVVNFDCLTY' A
#
# COMPACT_ATOMS: atom_id res chain seq x y z
N MET A 1 9.98 8.39 -10.93
CA MET A 1 9.56 7.66 -9.71
C MET A 1 8.05 7.84 -9.59
N HIS A 2 7.27 6.76 -9.66
CA HIS A 2 5.81 6.84 -9.62
C HIS A 2 5.32 6.57 -8.19
N THR A 3 4.51 7.46 -7.65
CA THR A 3 3.94 7.32 -6.30
C THR A 3 2.49 6.88 -6.39
N VAL A 4 2.14 5.81 -5.67
CA VAL A 4 0.78 5.26 -5.59
C VAL A 4 0.24 5.45 -4.18
N MET A 5 -0.92 6.08 -4.06
CA MET A 5 -1.64 6.18 -2.79
C MET A 5 -2.56 4.97 -2.63
N VAL A 6 -2.47 4.31 -1.48
CA VAL A 6 -3.32 3.17 -1.12
C VAL A 6 -4.12 3.56 0.11
N THR A 7 -5.45 3.50 0.02
CA THR A 7 -6.32 3.71 1.18
C THR A 7 -6.69 2.38 1.84
N GLY A 8 -6.74 2.32 3.17
CA GLY A 8 -7.10 1.07 3.88
C GLY A 8 -6.01 -0.01 3.82
N GLY A 9 -4.75 0.40 3.65
CA GLY A 9 -3.61 -0.51 3.48
C GLY A 9 -3.20 -1.27 4.74
N CYS A 10 -3.72 -0.94 5.91
CA CYS A 10 -3.54 -1.71 7.14
C CYS A 10 -4.60 -2.82 7.30
N GLY A 11 -5.64 -2.85 6.46
CA GLY A 11 -6.61 -3.93 6.40
C GLY A 11 -6.04 -5.24 5.83
N PHE A 12 -6.82 -6.32 5.91
CA PHE A 12 -6.40 -7.65 5.42
C PHE A 12 -5.98 -7.64 3.94
N ILE A 13 -6.83 -7.09 3.07
CA ILE A 13 -6.55 -7.04 1.63
C ILE A 13 -5.48 -5.98 1.32
N GLY A 14 -5.61 -4.80 1.92
CA GLY A 14 -4.70 -3.68 1.68
C GLY A 14 -3.25 -4.02 2.01
N SER A 15 -3.02 -4.68 3.15
CA SER A 15 -1.66 -5.04 3.59
C SER A 15 -1.00 -6.07 2.68
N ASN A 16 -1.76 -7.06 2.19
CA ASN A 16 -1.25 -8.03 1.22
C ASN A 16 -1.01 -7.39 -0.15
N PHE A 17 -1.92 -6.52 -0.59
CA PHE A 17 -1.77 -5.78 -1.84
C PHE A 17 -0.49 -4.93 -1.84
N ILE A 18 -0.24 -4.14 -0.79
CA ILE A 18 0.96 -3.29 -0.70
C ILE A 18 2.23 -4.13 -0.79
N ARG A 19 2.29 -5.26 -0.07
CA ARG A 19 3.45 -6.18 -0.10
C ARG A 19 3.69 -6.73 -1.50
N TYR A 20 2.65 -7.30 -2.12
CA TYR A 20 2.72 -7.84 -3.47
C TYR A 20 3.11 -6.77 -4.50
N PHE A 21 2.52 -5.58 -4.40
CA PHE A 21 2.75 -4.50 -5.36
C PHE A 21 4.17 -3.96 -5.30
N LEU A 22 4.73 -3.76 -4.09
CA LEU A 22 6.12 -3.35 -3.90
C LEU A 22 7.11 -4.40 -4.40
N GLU A 23 6.80 -5.69 -4.26
CA GLU A 23 7.63 -6.78 -4.80
C GLU A 23 7.68 -6.76 -6.34
N LYS A 24 6.52 -6.55 -7.00
CA LYS A 24 6.43 -6.57 -8.47
C LYS A 24 6.85 -5.27 -9.15
N ARG A 25 6.90 -4.16 -8.40
CA ARG A 25 7.19 -2.83 -8.94
C ARG A 25 8.23 -2.13 -8.06
N PRO A 26 9.53 -2.48 -8.18
CA PRO A 26 10.58 -1.85 -7.38
C PRO A 26 10.80 -0.36 -7.73
N ASP A 27 10.23 0.11 -8.85
CA ASP A 27 10.31 1.49 -9.35
C ASP A 27 9.24 2.43 -8.75
N VAL A 28 8.31 1.90 -7.97
CA VAL A 28 7.19 2.67 -7.40
C VAL A 28 7.35 2.87 -5.90
N SER A 29 6.82 3.99 -5.42
CA SER A 29 6.70 4.26 -3.99
C SER A 29 5.22 4.19 -3.60
N VAL A 30 4.93 3.56 -2.46
CA VAL A 30 3.56 3.46 -1.94
C VAL A 30 3.39 4.37 -0.74
N VAL A 31 2.32 5.16 -0.74
CA VAL A 31 1.86 5.93 0.42
C VAL A 31 0.57 5.30 0.91
N ASN A 32 0.61 4.65 2.07
CA ASN A 32 -0.58 4.09 2.70
C ASN A 32 -1.29 5.17 3.54
N PHE A 33 -2.57 5.41 3.27
CA PHE A 33 -3.45 6.26 4.07
C PHE A 33 -4.54 5.39 4.71
N ASP A 34 -4.53 5.29 6.03
CA ASP A 34 -5.48 4.43 6.74
C ASP A 34 -6.05 5.16 7.96
N CYS A 35 -7.34 4.92 8.23
CA CYS A 35 -8.03 5.47 9.38
C CYS A 35 -8.05 4.40 10.47
N LEU A 36 -6.96 4.34 11.24
CA LEU A 36 -6.82 3.37 12.33
C LEU A 36 -7.63 3.87 13.53
N THR A 37 -8.81 3.28 13.72
CA THR A 37 -9.74 3.60 14.83
C THR A 37 -9.86 2.47 15.86
N TYR A 38 -8.97 1.48 15.79
CA TYR A 38 -8.95 0.31 16.66
C TYR A 38 -8.03 0.48 17.86
#